data_AF-A0A226N9A4-F1
#
_entry.id   AF-A0A226N9A4-F1
#
_cell.length_a   1.000
_cell.length_b   1.000
_cell.length_c   1.000
_cell.angle_alpha   90.00
_cell.angle_beta   90.00
_cell.angle_gamma   90.00
#
_symmetry.space_group_name_H-M   'P 1'
#
loop_
_entity.id
_entity.type
_entity.pdbx_description
1 polymer ?
#
loop_
_entity_poly.entity_id
_entity_poly.type
_entity_poly.pdbx_seq_one_letter_code
_entity_poly.pdbx_strand_id
1 'polypeptide(L)'
;VSGASLMHMSSDFPVTERQAQVEFCRLQKQFQIAVEKRKSSGDNIRQQIQTQEKEIQSLNQEHKEMSLILSKMTSLRDTIHDDRDCMELKCLLQTKDQYDCLLRDRKALVAELDNEILELQKNVERQNMITKKVNQAKSSKWLQKQTQTLELHLNNVTVHFDTILTTNKKLQEEIESLRIQKATLDHFYSKLHKHLAQQKRRIDSAIEQAMQAHKQLMEYLARISAMNESHSQNTAQYSTELKELEWIRDQENKLKTFVLAKFMDRSELEEQAKKKKDLKAAQRMKQSQGESFESQEVVYRQLLELAEDGDISQLVDGFIEKEGKNFAYFSYTMELNNEMEKLQQRIKNLQNEITLLTTDQENAESSSLHVLKELEEKLSQNTNEANDYEDKCKESGKALGQLKSAIEVLFEENNCDAAKIRGQLGDRGQITDQNVMQYLDLVEKKTNELLLMESILLYMEADGSLTTQSFDSPLLGGTKLLRGMERANLCPPPPALLDTIDSIDAFEAPLDHAQLHELFLLQSEKEQGSAASEDKKGRNDTKL
;
A
#
# COMPACT_ATOMS: atom_id res chain seq x y z
N VAL A 1 41.57 -150.42 57.67
CA VAL A 1 40.18 -150.93 57.70
C VAL A 1 40.20 -152.36 57.11
N SER A 2 39.26 -153.21 57.53
CA SER A 2 39.16 -154.65 57.19
C SER A 2 39.19 -154.97 55.68
N GLY A 3 39.54 -156.18 55.23
CA GLY A 3 39.95 -157.39 55.95
C GLY A 3 39.43 -158.69 55.27
N ALA A 4 39.73 -159.88 55.83
CA ALA A 4 39.28 -161.22 55.38
C ALA A 4 39.81 -161.67 53.97
N SER A 5 39.87 -162.94 53.54
CA SER A 5 39.71 -164.31 54.09
C SER A 5 40.17 -165.30 52.98
N LEU A 6 40.43 -166.62 53.09
CA LEU A 6 40.49 -167.72 54.10
C LEU A 6 41.64 -168.67 53.59
N MET A 7 42.57 -169.23 54.38
CA MET A 7 42.50 -170.40 55.29
C MET A 7 42.52 -171.81 54.64
N HIS A 8 43.01 -172.77 55.44
CA HIS A 8 43.18 -174.23 55.21
C HIS A 8 44.27 -174.74 54.23
N MET A 9 44.90 -175.91 54.44
CA MET A 9 45.60 -176.59 55.58
C MET A 9 45.77 -178.09 55.28
N SER A 10 46.87 -178.72 55.75
CA SER A 10 47.06 -180.18 56.01
C SER A 10 46.89 -181.20 54.86
N SER A 11 47.59 -182.35 54.82
CA SER A 11 48.86 -182.79 55.45
C SER A 11 49.44 -184.05 54.75
N ASP A 12 50.66 -184.44 55.15
CA ASP A 12 51.23 -185.81 55.21
C ASP A 12 51.56 -186.67 53.96
N PHE A 13 52.87 -186.96 53.82
CA PHE A 13 53.56 -188.09 53.14
C PHE A 13 53.39 -188.29 51.61
N PRO A 14 54.40 -188.86 50.91
CA PRO A 14 55.76 -188.31 50.72
C PRO A 14 56.12 -188.22 49.20
N VAL A 15 57.42 -188.19 48.86
CA VAL A 15 58.01 -188.28 47.48
C VAL A 15 58.18 -186.94 46.72
N THR A 16 59.32 -186.30 47.03
CA THR A 16 60.26 -185.56 46.15
C THR A 16 59.83 -184.37 45.22
N GLU A 17 60.57 -183.26 45.44
CA GLU A 17 61.29 -182.47 44.41
C GLU A 17 60.53 -181.45 43.54
N ARG A 18 59.19 -181.49 43.38
CA ARG A 18 58.51 -180.55 42.45
C ARG A 18 58.05 -179.19 42.99
N GLN A 19 58.00 -178.95 44.30
CA GLN A 19 57.42 -177.70 44.84
C GLN A 19 58.41 -176.51 44.94
N ALA A 20 59.72 -176.76 45.06
CA ALA A 20 60.72 -175.70 45.25
C ALA A 20 60.82 -174.71 44.06
N GLN A 21 60.54 -175.19 42.84
CA GLN A 21 60.64 -174.39 41.61
C GLN A 21 59.66 -173.20 41.58
N VAL A 22 58.48 -173.33 42.20
CA VAL A 22 57.35 -172.41 42.02
C VAL A 22 57.50 -171.13 42.87
N GLU A 23 57.95 -171.26 44.12
CA GLU A 23 58.20 -170.11 45.00
C GLU A 23 59.36 -169.24 44.51
N PHE A 24 60.41 -169.85 43.94
CA PHE A 24 61.55 -169.12 43.38
C PHE A 24 61.12 -168.12 42.30
N CYS A 25 60.27 -168.56 41.36
CA CYS A 25 59.72 -167.70 40.31
C CYS A 25 58.78 -166.60 40.83
N ARG A 26 58.16 -166.77 42.00
CA ARG A 26 57.30 -165.75 42.65
C ARG A 26 58.15 -164.63 43.26
N LEU A 27 59.17 -165.00 44.04
CA LEU A 27 60.10 -164.06 44.68
C LEU A 27 60.89 -163.23 43.66
N GLN A 28 61.37 -163.85 42.57
CA GLN A 28 62.13 -163.16 41.53
C GLN A 28 61.32 -162.02 40.87
N LYS A 29 60.02 -162.24 40.61
CA LYS A 29 59.13 -161.20 40.04
C LYS A 29 58.87 -160.03 40.99
N GLN A 30 58.78 -160.28 42.29
CA GLN A 30 58.60 -159.20 43.28
C GLN A 30 59.84 -158.31 43.40
N PHE A 31 61.04 -158.90 43.33
CA PHE A 31 62.29 -158.13 43.38
C PHE A 31 62.47 -157.21 42.17
N GLN A 32 62.12 -157.66 40.96
CA GLN A 32 62.18 -156.86 39.74
C GLN A 32 61.34 -155.57 39.86
N ILE A 33 60.08 -155.71 40.26
CA ILE A 33 59.13 -154.59 40.41
C ILE A 33 59.60 -153.60 41.49
N ALA A 34 60.21 -154.10 42.57
CA ALA A 34 60.76 -153.25 43.64
C ALA A 34 61.99 -152.43 43.19
N VAL A 35 62.85 -153.00 42.33
CA VAL A 35 64.00 -152.30 41.73
C VAL A 35 63.55 -151.25 40.72
N GLU A 36 62.58 -151.58 39.88
CA GLU A 36 62.04 -150.66 38.86
C GLU A 36 61.33 -149.46 39.49
N LYS A 37 60.48 -149.68 40.52
CA LYS A 37 59.88 -148.57 41.28
C LYS A 37 60.93 -147.68 41.95
N ARG A 38 62.01 -148.25 42.49
CA ARG A 38 63.10 -147.46 43.11
C ARG A 38 63.85 -146.61 42.10
N LYS A 39 64.06 -147.10 40.87
CA LYS A 39 64.63 -146.32 39.76
C LYS A 39 63.69 -145.18 39.36
N SER A 40 62.43 -145.46 39.04
CA SER A 40 61.48 -144.44 38.58
C SER A 40 61.25 -143.32 39.60
N SER A 41 61.24 -143.63 40.91
CA SER A 41 61.17 -142.60 41.94
C SER A 41 62.45 -141.77 42.04
N GLY A 42 63.62 -142.39 41.92
CA GLY A 42 64.91 -141.69 41.96
C GLY A 42 65.12 -140.73 40.79
N ASP A 43 64.67 -141.10 39.60
CA ASP A 43 64.82 -140.27 38.41
C ASP A 43 63.80 -139.12 38.35
N ASN A 44 62.59 -139.31 38.89
CA ASN A 44 61.63 -138.22 39.07
C ASN A 44 62.16 -137.14 40.03
N ILE A 45 62.70 -137.53 41.20
CA ILE A 45 63.35 -136.60 42.14
C ILE A 45 64.51 -135.85 41.47
N ARG A 46 65.31 -136.54 40.64
CA ARG A 46 66.43 -135.94 39.90
C ARG A 46 65.96 -134.89 38.89
N GLN A 47 64.86 -135.15 38.17
CA GLN A 47 64.25 -134.16 37.27
C GLN A 47 63.70 -132.96 38.03
N GLN A 48 63.02 -133.17 39.16
CA GLN A 48 62.44 -132.09 39.96
C GLN A 48 63.51 -131.13 40.51
N ILE A 49 64.64 -131.65 40.97
CA ILE A 49 65.80 -130.85 41.38
C ILE A 49 66.34 -130.03 40.19
N GLN A 50 66.54 -130.64 39.02
CA GLN A 50 67.02 -129.93 37.83
C GLN A 50 66.07 -128.85 37.31
N THR A 51 64.76 -128.95 37.54
CA THR A 51 63.82 -127.85 37.27
C THR A 51 63.98 -126.71 38.28
N GLN A 52 64.10 -127.02 39.57
CA GLN A 52 64.28 -126.00 40.62
C GLN A 52 65.62 -125.26 40.49
N GLU A 53 66.70 -125.96 40.13
CA GLU A 53 68.01 -125.34 39.87
C GLU A 53 67.96 -124.32 38.71
N LYS A 54 67.19 -124.61 37.65
CA LYS A 54 67.00 -123.69 36.51
C LYS A 54 66.14 -122.48 36.88
N GLU A 55 65.08 -122.69 37.65
CA GLU A 55 64.20 -121.62 38.14
C GLU A 55 64.97 -120.66 39.07
N ILE A 56 65.77 -121.20 39.98
CA ILE A 56 66.69 -120.43 40.85
C ILE A 56 67.73 -119.68 40.01
N GLN A 57 68.23 -120.25 38.91
CA GLN A 57 69.15 -119.53 38.00
C GLN A 57 68.47 -118.36 37.27
N SER A 58 67.21 -118.51 36.84
CA SER A 58 66.42 -117.41 36.22
C SER A 58 66.20 -116.27 37.21
N LEU A 59 65.71 -116.57 38.41
CA LEU A 59 65.47 -115.57 39.46
C LEU A 59 66.77 -114.86 39.90
N ASN A 60 67.91 -115.57 39.92
CA ASN A 60 69.22 -114.96 40.17
C ASN A 60 69.72 -114.08 39.02
N GLN A 61 69.20 -114.24 37.80
CA GLN A 61 69.50 -113.36 36.68
C GLN A 61 68.63 -112.09 36.73
N GLU A 62 67.32 -112.25 36.90
CA GLU A 62 66.37 -111.14 37.08
C GLU A 62 66.76 -110.23 38.26
N HIS A 63 67.18 -110.79 39.40
CA HIS A 63 67.66 -110.02 40.54
C HIS A 63 68.91 -109.19 40.22
N LYS A 64 69.84 -109.69 39.39
CA LYS A 64 71.01 -108.92 38.95
C LYS A 64 70.60 -107.78 38.03
N GLU A 65 69.64 -108.01 37.14
CA GLU A 65 69.15 -107.00 36.19
C GLU A 65 68.37 -105.89 36.91
N MET A 66 67.48 -106.22 37.85
CA MET A 66 66.84 -105.22 38.72
C MET A 66 67.86 -104.44 39.57
N SER A 67 68.84 -105.13 40.16
CA SER A 67 69.89 -104.48 40.96
C SER A 67 70.78 -103.57 40.11
N LEU A 68 71.07 -103.96 38.85
CA LEU A 68 71.78 -103.12 37.89
C LEU A 68 70.97 -101.85 37.54
N ILE A 69 69.68 -101.99 37.23
CA ILE A 69 68.79 -100.85 36.94
C ILE A 69 68.71 -99.91 38.15
N LEU A 70 68.49 -100.45 39.36
CA LEU A 70 68.49 -99.66 40.59
C LEU A 70 69.83 -98.95 40.81
N SER A 71 70.97 -99.64 40.65
CA SER A 71 72.30 -99.02 40.79
C SER A 71 72.59 -97.93 39.75
N LYS A 72 71.91 -97.97 38.60
CA LYS A 72 71.98 -96.92 37.58
C LYS A 72 71.07 -95.74 37.95
N MET A 73 69.85 -95.99 38.42
CA MET A 73 68.94 -94.91 38.83
C MET A 73 69.36 -94.22 40.15
N THR A 74 70.02 -94.95 41.06
CA THR A 74 70.68 -94.38 42.26
C THR A 74 72.19 -94.16 42.04
N SER A 75 72.62 -94.07 40.78
CA SER A 75 73.94 -93.55 40.41
C SER A 75 74.08 -92.15 40.97
N LEU A 76 75.09 -91.95 41.83
CA LEU A 76 75.40 -90.65 42.43
C LEU A 76 75.61 -89.54 41.37
N ARG A 77 76.00 -89.91 40.14
CA ARG A 77 76.12 -88.96 39.02
C ARG A 77 74.77 -88.42 38.57
N ASP A 78 73.76 -89.27 38.52
CA ASP A 78 72.47 -88.98 37.91
C ASP A 78 71.65 -88.13 38.89
N THR A 79 71.65 -88.46 40.19
CA THR A 79 71.09 -87.60 41.25
C THR A 79 71.76 -86.22 41.34
N ILE A 80 73.09 -86.14 41.16
CA ILE A 80 73.82 -84.85 41.10
C ILE A 80 73.47 -84.04 39.84
N HIS A 81 73.01 -84.69 38.77
CA HIS A 81 72.49 -84.02 37.58
C HIS A 81 71.08 -83.47 37.85
N ASP A 82 70.18 -84.28 38.42
CA ASP A 82 68.82 -83.86 38.78
C ASP A 82 68.83 -82.67 39.77
N ASP A 83 69.67 -82.73 40.81
CA ASP A 83 69.85 -81.63 41.78
C ASP A 83 70.39 -80.35 41.12
N ARG A 84 71.31 -80.49 40.15
CA ARG A 84 71.86 -79.36 39.39
C ARG A 84 70.80 -78.71 38.52
N ASP A 85 70.05 -79.50 37.77
CA ASP A 85 69.05 -79.04 36.83
C ASP A 85 67.87 -78.41 37.59
N CYS A 86 67.51 -78.94 38.76
CA CYS A 86 66.57 -78.31 39.69
C CYS A 86 67.08 -76.96 40.24
N MET A 87 68.38 -76.84 40.53
CA MET A 87 68.98 -75.59 40.98
C MET A 87 69.03 -74.55 39.84
N GLU A 88 69.38 -74.95 38.62
CA GLU A 88 69.38 -74.09 37.44
C GLU A 88 67.96 -73.61 37.10
N LEU A 89 66.97 -74.51 37.09
CA LEU A 89 65.56 -74.17 36.92
C LEU A 89 65.06 -73.17 37.98
N LYS A 90 65.51 -73.31 39.24
CA LYS A 90 65.18 -72.37 40.32
C LYS A 90 65.81 -70.99 40.10
N CYS A 91 67.05 -70.92 39.62
CA CYS A 91 67.71 -69.67 39.25
C CYS A 91 67.02 -69.01 38.04
N LEU A 92 66.64 -69.79 37.03
CA LEU A 92 65.90 -69.30 35.85
C LEU A 92 64.49 -68.80 36.21
N LEU A 93 63.80 -69.45 37.16
CA LEU A 93 62.52 -68.98 37.67
C LEU A 93 62.67 -67.64 38.41
N GLN A 94 63.72 -67.50 39.25
CA GLN A 94 64.00 -66.25 39.96
C GLN A 94 64.33 -65.09 39.02
N THR A 95 65.12 -65.30 37.96
CA THR A 95 65.40 -64.24 36.96
C THR A 95 64.17 -63.91 36.12
N LYS A 96 63.38 -64.92 35.71
CA LYS A 96 62.07 -64.73 35.07
C LYS A 96 61.16 -63.86 35.95
N ASP A 97 61.03 -64.15 37.24
CA ASP A 97 60.14 -63.39 38.14
C ASP A 97 60.64 -61.95 38.38
N GLN A 98 61.96 -61.72 38.35
CA GLN A 98 62.55 -60.36 38.33
C GLN A 98 62.19 -59.60 37.04
N TYR A 99 62.27 -60.25 35.87
CA TYR A 99 61.84 -59.65 34.61
C TYR A 99 60.33 -59.38 34.58
N ASP A 100 59.50 -60.25 35.17
CA ASP A 100 58.05 -60.01 35.32
C ASP A 100 57.74 -58.83 36.23
N CYS A 101 58.52 -58.59 37.30
CA CYS A 101 58.43 -57.35 38.09
C CYS A 101 58.76 -56.13 37.22
N LEU A 102 59.92 -56.12 36.56
CA LEU A 102 60.33 -55.01 35.69
C LEU A 102 59.33 -54.76 34.55
N LEU A 103 58.71 -55.80 33.99
CA LEU A 103 57.67 -55.69 32.98
C LEU A 103 56.36 -55.11 33.54
N ARG A 104 56.00 -55.37 34.80
CA ARG A 104 54.88 -54.70 35.47
C ARG A 104 55.18 -53.21 35.70
N ASP A 105 56.35 -52.90 36.24
CA ASP A 105 56.76 -51.51 36.54
C ASP A 105 56.82 -50.66 35.27
N ARG A 106 57.36 -51.21 34.17
CA ARG A 106 57.38 -50.51 32.88
C ARG A 106 56.00 -50.38 32.24
N LYS A 107 55.09 -51.34 32.44
CA LYS A 107 53.68 -51.22 31.99
C LYS A 107 52.91 -50.16 32.78
N ALA A 108 53.17 -50.04 34.09
CA ALA A 108 52.60 -48.96 34.91
C ALA A 108 53.07 -47.58 34.41
N LEU A 109 54.39 -47.39 34.24
CA LEU A 109 54.94 -46.13 33.72
C LEU A 109 54.43 -45.77 32.32
N VAL A 110 54.24 -46.74 31.42
CA VAL A 110 53.62 -46.49 30.11
C VAL A 110 52.17 -46.03 30.27
N ALA A 111 51.37 -46.67 31.13
CA ALA A 111 50.00 -46.24 31.39
C ALA A 111 49.92 -44.86 32.07
N GLU A 112 50.88 -44.49 32.92
CA GLU A 112 50.98 -43.14 33.49
C GLU A 112 51.27 -42.09 32.40
N LEU A 113 52.23 -42.35 31.52
CA LEU A 113 52.56 -41.48 30.39
C LEU A 113 51.42 -41.37 29.37
N ASP A 114 50.71 -42.46 29.06
CA ASP A 114 49.54 -42.43 28.18
C ASP A 114 48.41 -41.57 28.77
N ASN A 115 48.21 -41.59 30.10
CA ASN A 115 47.27 -40.71 30.77
C ASN A 115 47.71 -39.23 30.71
N GLU A 116 48.99 -38.92 30.94
CA GLU A 116 49.52 -37.56 30.82
C GLU A 116 49.38 -37.03 29.37
N ILE A 117 49.67 -37.87 28.37
CA ILE A 117 49.46 -37.57 26.95
C ILE A 117 47.98 -37.27 26.67
N LEU A 118 47.04 -38.06 27.21
CA LEU A 118 45.60 -37.82 27.06
C LEU A 118 45.14 -36.51 27.73
N GLU A 119 45.71 -36.13 28.87
CA GLU A 119 45.43 -34.81 29.48
C GLU A 119 45.99 -33.66 28.65
N LEU A 120 47.24 -33.77 28.17
CA LEU A 120 47.86 -32.79 27.30
C LEU A 120 47.10 -32.63 25.97
N GLN A 121 46.61 -33.72 25.38
CA GLN A 121 45.74 -33.68 24.20
C GLN A 121 44.44 -32.91 24.47
N LYS A 122 43.71 -33.23 25.56
CA LYS A 122 42.51 -32.48 25.98
C LYS A 122 42.81 -31.01 26.25
N ASN A 123 44.01 -30.68 26.76
CA ASN A 123 44.43 -29.30 26.99
C ASN A 123 44.65 -28.55 25.66
N VAL A 124 45.33 -29.17 24.70
CA VAL A 124 45.55 -28.65 23.35
C VAL A 124 44.23 -28.50 22.58
N GLU A 125 43.29 -29.43 22.70
CA GLU A 125 41.96 -29.32 22.11
C GLU A 125 41.17 -28.13 22.67
N ARG A 126 41.14 -27.96 24.00
CA ARG A 126 40.48 -26.81 24.65
C ARG A 126 41.09 -25.49 24.20
N GLN A 127 42.42 -25.39 24.15
CA GLN A 127 43.11 -24.19 23.64
C GLN A 127 42.80 -23.95 22.16
N ASN A 128 42.81 -24.97 21.31
CA ASN A 128 42.46 -24.85 19.88
C ASN A 128 41.02 -24.38 19.68
N MET A 129 40.05 -24.82 20.49
CA MET A 129 38.67 -24.33 20.41
C MET A 129 38.54 -22.87 20.86
N ILE A 130 39.28 -22.45 21.89
CA ILE A 130 39.34 -21.03 22.29
C ILE A 130 39.97 -20.20 21.18
N THR A 131 41.13 -20.59 20.64
CA THR A 131 41.83 -19.89 19.56
C THR A 131 40.99 -19.81 18.28
N LYS A 132 40.26 -20.86 17.91
CA LYS A 132 39.30 -20.83 16.79
C LYS A 132 38.19 -19.78 17.02
N LYS A 133 37.56 -19.77 18.21
CA LYS A 133 36.53 -18.77 18.55
C LYS A 133 37.09 -17.34 18.59
N VAL A 134 38.29 -17.15 19.15
CA VAL A 134 38.97 -15.85 19.19
C VAL A 134 39.34 -15.37 17.78
N ASN A 135 39.81 -16.24 16.89
CA ASN A 135 40.12 -15.88 15.51
C ASN A 135 38.86 -15.64 14.65
N GLN A 136 37.75 -16.31 14.97
CA GLN A 136 36.44 -16.03 14.37
C GLN A 136 35.90 -14.66 14.80
N ALA A 137 36.00 -14.32 16.10
CA ALA A 137 35.63 -13.00 16.62
C ALA A 137 36.57 -11.89 16.14
N LYS A 138 37.89 -12.15 16.05
CA LYS A 138 38.90 -11.27 15.45
C LYS A 138 38.94 -11.37 13.92
N SER A 139 37.91 -11.91 13.27
CA SER A 139 37.78 -11.85 11.83
C SER A 139 37.65 -10.40 11.40
N SER A 140 38.76 -9.79 10.96
CA SER A 140 38.80 -8.41 10.48
C SER A 140 37.71 -8.15 9.42
N LYS A 141 37.44 -9.15 8.57
CA LYS A 141 36.36 -9.13 7.57
C LYS A 141 34.95 -9.06 8.17
N TRP A 142 34.72 -9.57 9.38
CA TRP A 142 33.43 -9.45 10.07
C TRP A 142 33.26 -8.08 10.72
N LEU A 143 34.27 -7.59 11.46
CA LEU A 143 34.26 -6.23 12.00
C LEU A 143 34.12 -5.20 10.86
N GLN A 144 34.91 -5.33 9.79
CA GLN A 144 34.84 -4.44 8.63
C GLN A 144 33.44 -4.41 8.00
N LYS A 145 32.78 -5.57 7.83
CA LYS A 145 31.40 -5.61 7.36
C LYS A 145 30.41 -4.95 8.32
N GLN A 146 30.60 -5.12 9.63
CA GLN A 146 29.73 -4.47 10.62
C GLN A 146 29.94 -2.95 10.64
N THR A 147 31.18 -2.48 10.57
CA THR A 147 31.53 -1.06 10.39
C THR A 147 30.90 -0.50 9.12
N GLN A 148 31.07 -1.15 7.96
CA GLN A 148 30.43 -0.75 6.70
C GLN A 148 28.90 -0.71 6.77
N THR A 149 28.27 -1.62 7.53
CA THR A 149 26.82 -1.63 7.73
C THR A 149 26.37 -0.44 8.58
N LEU A 150 27.13 -0.09 9.62
CA LEU A 150 26.87 1.07 10.49
C LEU A 150 27.16 2.40 9.76
N GLU A 151 28.21 2.46 8.94
CA GLU A 151 28.54 3.59 8.06
C GLU A 151 27.43 3.82 7.02
N LEU A 152 26.96 2.75 6.36
CA LEU A 152 25.85 2.83 5.41
C LEU A 152 24.54 3.28 6.09
N HIS A 153 24.24 2.75 7.28
CA HIS A 153 23.08 3.18 8.07
C HIS A 153 23.18 4.65 8.49
N LEU A 154 24.36 5.10 8.96
CA LEU A 154 24.61 6.49 9.32
C LEU A 154 24.44 7.41 8.10
N ASN A 155 25.05 7.07 6.96
CA ASN A 155 24.93 7.83 5.73
C ASN A 155 23.47 7.91 5.25
N ASN A 156 22.71 6.82 5.33
CA ASN A 156 21.29 6.81 4.97
C ASN A 156 20.45 7.72 5.89
N VAL A 157 20.73 7.72 7.20
CA VAL A 157 20.07 8.63 8.16
C VAL A 157 20.45 10.09 7.89
N THR A 158 21.72 10.39 7.58
CA THR A 158 22.17 11.74 7.21
C THR A 158 21.50 12.23 5.92
N VAL A 159 21.49 11.43 4.85
CA VAL A 159 20.82 11.77 3.59
C VAL A 159 19.31 11.96 3.78
N HIS A 160 18.66 11.13 4.61
CA HIS A 160 17.25 11.32 4.95
C HIS A 160 17.01 12.63 5.72
N PHE A 161 17.88 12.96 6.68
CA PHE A 161 17.83 14.22 7.42
C PHE A 161 18.05 15.45 6.52
N ASP A 162 19.03 15.41 5.62
CA ASP A 162 19.28 16.49 4.65
C ASP A 162 18.15 16.62 3.63
N THR A 163 17.49 15.52 3.27
CA THR A 163 16.25 15.53 2.46
C THR A 163 15.10 16.21 3.23
N ILE A 164 14.95 15.93 4.53
CA ILE A 164 13.98 16.62 5.38
C ILE A 164 14.33 18.13 5.51
N LEU A 165 15.59 18.49 5.69
CA LEU A 165 16.00 19.90 5.76
C LEU A 165 15.75 20.65 4.45
N THR A 166 16.06 20.06 3.30
CA THR A 166 15.85 20.69 1.98
C THR A 166 14.37 20.82 1.63
N THR A 167 13.53 19.82 1.93
CA THR A 167 12.06 19.95 1.79
C THR A 167 11.47 20.98 2.75
N ASN A 168 11.92 21.02 4.02
CA ASN A 168 11.50 22.02 5.00
C ASN A 168 11.88 23.45 4.55
N LYS A 169 13.08 23.64 3.98
CA LYS A 169 13.50 24.92 3.38
C LYS A 169 12.57 25.34 2.23
N LYS A 170 12.22 24.43 1.31
CA LYS A 170 11.26 24.70 0.23
C LYS A 170 9.88 25.13 0.77
N LEU A 171 9.38 24.45 1.79
CA LEU A 171 8.12 24.81 2.46
C LEU A 171 8.20 26.17 3.17
N GLN A 172 9.34 26.55 3.75
CA GLN A 172 9.53 27.89 4.33
C GLN A 172 9.52 28.99 3.26
N GLU A 173 10.15 28.73 2.10
CA GLU A 173 10.17 29.64 0.95
C GLU A 173 8.76 29.81 0.34
N GLU A 174 7.98 28.72 0.25
CA GLU A 174 6.57 28.75 -0.15
C GLU A 174 5.70 29.52 0.85
N ILE A 175 5.84 29.27 2.16
CA ILE A 175 5.12 30.00 3.21
C ILE A 175 5.40 31.50 3.15
N GLU A 176 6.63 31.92 2.89
CA GLU A 176 6.97 33.34 2.78
C GLU A 176 6.46 33.96 1.48
N SER A 177 6.48 33.23 0.35
CA SER A 177 5.81 33.64 -0.89
C SER A 177 4.31 33.88 -0.66
N LEU A 178 3.62 32.95 0.00
CA LEU A 178 2.19 33.06 0.33
C LEU A 178 1.91 34.23 1.30
N ARG A 179 2.82 34.54 2.23
CA ARG A 179 2.72 35.73 3.10
C ARG A 179 2.85 37.04 2.31
N ILE A 180 3.79 37.12 1.38
CA ILE A 180 3.99 38.29 0.51
C ILE A 180 2.77 38.51 -0.39
N GLN A 181 2.24 37.43 -0.99
CA GLN A 181 1.00 37.45 -1.76
C GLN A 181 -0.19 37.93 -0.90
N LYS A 182 -0.36 37.38 0.31
CA LYS A 182 -1.40 37.83 1.24
C LYS A 182 -1.26 39.31 1.59
N ALA A 183 -0.08 39.78 1.97
CA ALA A 183 0.15 41.19 2.31
C ALA A 183 -0.17 42.13 1.14
N THR A 184 0.08 41.67 -0.09
CA THR A 184 -0.27 42.38 -1.33
C THR A 184 -1.80 42.44 -1.53
N LEU A 185 -2.52 41.33 -1.30
CA LEU A 185 -3.98 41.28 -1.34
C LEU A 185 -4.62 42.14 -0.23
N ASP A 186 -4.12 42.07 1.00
CA ASP A 186 -4.55 42.90 2.15
C ASP A 186 -4.36 44.39 1.85
N HIS A 187 -3.29 44.78 1.13
CA HIS A 187 -3.09 46.16 0.65
C HIS A 187 -4.15 46.56 -0.39
N PHE A 188 -4.39 45.74 -1.41
CA PHE A 188 -5.42 46.02 -2.43
C PHE A 188 -6.82 46.10 -1.82
N TYR A 189 -7.18 45.19 -0.91
CA TYR A 189 -8.43 45.21 -0.17
C TYR A 189 -8.57 46.49 0.67
N SER A 190 -7.52 46.88 1.39
CA SER A 190 -7.48 48.13 2.15
C SER A 190 -7.64 49.38 1.27
N LYS A 191 -7.09 49.35 0.04
CA LYS A 191 -7.25 50.44 -0.94
C LYS A 191 -8.67 50.50 -1.51
N LEU A 192 -9.25 49.35 -1.88
CA LEU A 192 -10.63 49.23 -2.36
C LEU A 192 -11.63 49.71 -1.29
N HIS A 193 -11.44 49.29 -0.03
CA HIS A 193 -12.28 49.72 1.09
C HIS A 193 -12.21 51.24 1.32
N LYS A 194 -11.02 51.86 1.20
CA LYS A 194 -10.85 53.32 1.25
C LYS A 194 -11.59 54.03 0.11
N HIS A 195 -11.54 53.51 -1.12
CA HIS A 195 -12.30 54.07 -2.25
C HIS A 195 -13.82 53.93 -2.05
N LEU A 196 -14.31 52.78 -1.61
CA LEU A 196 -15.73 52.56 -1.30
C LEU A 196 -16.22 53.51 -0.18
N ALA A 197 -15.43 53.68 0.88
CA ALA A 197 -15.71 54.64 1.95
C ALA A 197 -15.62 56.11 1.50
N GLN A 198 -14.87 56.42 0.43
CA GLN A 198 -14.87 57.75 -0.20
C GLN A 198 -16.09 57.96 -1.11
N GLN A 199 -16.50 56.92 -1.84
CA GLN A 199 -17.68 56.96 -2.71
C GLN A 199 -18.96 57.12 -1.89
N LYS A 200 -19.13 56.39 -0.77
CA LYS A 200 -20.24 56.59 0.16
C LYS A 200 -20.33 58.05 0.60
N ARG A 201 -19.26 58.62 1.17
CA ARG A 201 -19.22 60.05 1.57
C ARG A 201 -19.55 61.05 0.46
N ARG A 202 -19.27 60.73 -0.81
CA ARG A 202 -19.70 61.54 -1.97
C ARG A 202 -21.20 61.43 -2.24
N ILE A 203 -21.75 60.22 -2.14
CA ILE A 203 -23.20 59.97 -2.26
C ILE A 203 -23.95 60.64 -1.10
N ASP A 204 -23.50 60.45 0.14
CA ASP A 204 -24.08 61.07 1.33
C ASP A 204 -24.12 62.61 1.21
N SER A 205 -23.01 63.21 0.73
CA SER A 205 -22.94 64.67 0.49
C SER A 205 -23.84 65.14 -0.66
N ALA A 206 -24.04 64.33 -1.70
CA ALA A 206 -24.95 64.66 -2.80
C ALA A 206 -26.42 64.53 -2.38
N ILE A 207 -26.75 63.57 -1.52
CA ILE A 207 -28.08 63.41 -0.91
C ILE A 207 -28.39 64.63 -0.03
N GLU A 208 -27.47 65.06 0.83
CA GLU A 208 -27.67 66.25 1.67
C GLU A 208 -27.89 67.52 0.82
N GLN A 209 -27.10 67.71 -0.25
CA GLN A 209 -27.31 68.82 -1.19
C GLN A 209 -28.67 68.77 -1.90
N ALA A 210 -29.11 67.57 -2.32
CA ALA A 210 -30.43 67.38 -2.93
C ALA A 210 -31.57 67.64 -1.93
N MET A 211 -31.41 67.21 -0.67
CA MET A 211 -32.36 67.47 0.42
C MET A 211 -32.43 68.97 0.75
N GLN A 212 -31.29 69.67 0.78
CA GLN A 212 -31.23 71.12 0.97
C GLN A 212 -31.94 71.87 -0.19
N ALA A 213 -31.66 71.49 -1.45
CA ALA A 213 -32.31 72.09 -2.61
C ALA A 213 -33.83 71.82 -2.62
N HIS A 214 -34.26 70.59 -2.29
CA HIS A 214 -35.69 70.26 -2.17
C HIS A 214 -36.36 71.07 -1.05
N LYS A 215 -35.71 71.26 0.10
CA LYS A 215 -36.21 72.12 1.18
C LYS A 215 -36.40 73.56 0.71
N GLN A 216 -35.42 74.13 0.00
CA GLN A 216 -35.53 75.47 -0.58
C GLN A 216 -36.69 75.57 -1.58
N LEU A 217 -36.87 74.58 -2.47
CA LEU A 217 -38.01 74.53 -3.39
C LEU A 217 -39.35 74.52 -2.64
N MET A 218 -39.47 73.76 -1.55
CA MET A 218 -40.68 73.77 -0.71
C MET A 218 -40.93 75.12 -0.03
N GLU A 219 -39.87 75.80 0.44
CA GLU A 219 -39.97 77.15 1.01
C GLU A 219 -40.40 78.20 -0.05
N TYR A 220 -39.89 78.11 -1.29
CA TYR A 220 -40.33 78.96 -2.39
C TYR A 220 -41.78 78.68 -2.81
N LEU A 221 -42.18 77.40 -2.91
CA LEU A 221 -43.56 77.02 -3.24
C LEU A 221 -44.56 77.52 -2.19
N ALA A 222 -44.23 77.39 -0.89
CA ALA A 222 -45.05 77.93 0.20
C ALA A 222 -45.17 79.46 0.15
N ARG A 223 -44.10 80.16 -0.25
CA ARG A 223 -44.13 81.62 -0.47
C ARG A 223 -44.99 82.01 -1.68
N ILE A 224 -44.93 81.23 -2.77
CA ILE A 224 -45.77 81.45 -3.95
C ILE A 224 -47.24 81.20 -3.63
N SER A 225 -47.60 80.14 -2.88
CA SER A 225 -48.98 79.89 -2.49
C SER A 225 -49.54 81.00 -1.59
N ALA A 226 -48.78 81.47 -0.61
CA ALA A 226 -49.19 82.59 0.27
C ALA A 226 -49.35 83.91 -0.51
N MET A 227 -48.47 84.18 -1.48
CA MET A 227 -48.58 85.35 -2.37
C MET A 227 -49.82 85.26 -3.28
N ASN A 228 -50.10 84.09 -3.85
CA ASN A 228 -51.27 83.86 -4.70
C ASN A 228 -52.58 83.95 -3.89
N GLU A 229 -52.59 83.48 -2.64
CA GLU A 229 -53.72 83.62 -1.74
C GLU A 229 -53.98 85.10 -1.40
N SER A 230 -52.94 85.86 -1.02
CA SER A 230 -53.07 87.31 -0.80
C SER A 230 -53.52 88.06 -2.06
N HIS A 231 -52.99 87.71 -3.24
CA HIS A 231 -53.46 88.28 -4.50
C HIS A 231 -54.93 87.97 -4.77
N SER A 232 -55.38 86.75 -4.49
CA SER A 232 -56.79 86.33 -4.60
C SER A 232 -57.69 87.14 -3.65
N GLN A 233 -57.28 87.30 -2.39
CA GLN A 233 -58.00 88.12 -1.40
C GLN A 233 -58.08 89.60 -1.83
N ASN A 234 -56.97 90.19 -2.28
CA ASN A 234 -56.95 91.57 -2.79
C ASN A 234 -57.82 91.73 -4.05
N THR A 235 -57.79 90.75 -4.96
CA THR A 235 -58.65 90.75 -6.17
C THR A 235 -60.13 90.69 -5.79
N ALA A 236 -60.48 89.88 -4.77
CA ALA A 236 -61.84 89.84 -4.25
C ALA A 236 -62.27 91.19 -3.65
N GLN A 237 -61.41 91.84 -2.85
CA GLN A 237 -61.63 93.17 -2.26
C GLN A 237 -61.85 94.25 -3.32
N TYR A 238 -60.96 94.36 -4.31
CA TYR A 238 -61.14 95.28 -5.44
C TYR A 238 -62.43 94.99 -6.22
N SER A 239 -62.84 93.72 -6.34
CA SER A 239 -64.11 93.34 -6.98
C SER A 239 -65.35 93.70 -6.18
N THR A 240 -65.25 93.95 -4.86
CA THR A 240 -66.33 94.50 -4.03
C THR A 240 -66.33 96.02 -4.08
N GLU A 241 -65.16 96.68 -3.95
CA GLU A 241 -65.02 98.13 -4.08
C GLU A 241 -65.52 98.64 -5.44
N LEU A 242 -65.20 97.94 -6.54
CA LEU A 242 -65.71 98.28 -7.87
C LEU A 242 -67.24 98.25 -7.94
N LYS A 243 -67.89 97.25 -7.32
CA LYS A 243 -69.36 97.14 -7.30
C LYS A 243 -70.01 98.23 -6.46
N GLU A 244 -69.36 98.64 -5.36
CA GLU A 244 -69.81 99.77 -4.54
C GLU A 244 -69.67 101.10 -5.29
N LEU A 245 -68.55 101.33 -5.96
CA LEU A 245 -68.33 102.51 -6.81
C LEU A 245 -69.25 102.53 -8.04
N GLU A 246 -69.54 101.38 -8.65
CA GLU A 246 -70.54 101.25 -9.70
C GLU A 246 -71.93 101.55 -9.17
N TRP A 247 -72.32 101.03 -8.01
CA TRP A 247 -73.61 101.34 -7.37
C TRP A 247 -73.75 102.84 -7.06
N ILE A 248 -72.72 103.49 -6.50
CA ILE A 248 -72.70 104.94 -6.25
C ILE A 248 -72.85 105.71 -7.57
N ARG A 249 -72.06 105.36 -8.61
CA ARG A 249 -72.15 105.94 -9.96
C ARG A 249 -73.55 105.79 -10.55
N ASP A 250 -74.20 104.66 -10.29
CA ASP A 250 -75.56 104.37 -10.75
C ASP A 250 -76.61 105.23 -10.03
N GLN A 251 -76.47 105.48 -8.73
CA GLN A 251 -77.31 106.43 -8.01
C GLN A 251 -77.07 107.88 -8.48
N GLU A 252 -75.81 108.28 -8.68
CA GLU A 252 -75.49 109.58 -9.29
C GLU A 252 -76.08 109.71 -10.70
N ASN A 253 -76.00 108.69 -11.54
CA ASN A 253 -76.53 108.72 -12.90
C ASN A 253 -78.06 108.78 -12.90
N LYS A 254 -78.74 108.10 -11.97
CA LYS A 254 -80.19 108.23 -11.76
C LYS A 254 -80.55 109.67 -11.35
N LEU A 255 -79.78 110.27 -10.44
CA LEU A 255 -79.96 111.66 -10.01
C LEU A 255 -79.70 112.67 -11.15
N LYS A 256 -78.58 112.53 -11.87
CA LYS A 256 -78.21 113.36 -13.04
C LYS A 256 -79.25 113.25 -14.15
N THR A 257 -79.75 112.05 -14.43
CA THR A 257 -80.83 111.82 -15.42
C THR A 257 -82.14 112.44 -14.96
N PHE A 258 -82.50 112.34 -13.67
CA PHE A 258 -83.67 113.00 -13.11
C PHE A 258 -83.57 114.54 -13.19
N VAL A 259 -82.40 115.11 -12.92
CA VAL A 259 -82.13 116.55 -13.07
C VAL A 259 -82.24 116.96 -14.55
N LEU A 260 -81.59 116.25 -15.47
CA LEU A 260 -81.70 116.54 -16.91
C LEU A 260 -83.15 116.45 -17.40
N ALA A 261 -83.91 115.42 -17.00
CA ALA A 261 -85.33 115.28 -17.31
C ALA A 261 -86.24 116.33 -16.65
N LYS A 262 -85.72 117.14 -15.71
CA LYS A 262 -86.39 118.30 -15.11
C LYS A 262 -85.99 119.64 -15.74
N PHE A 263 -84.87 119.70 -16.47
CA PHE A 263 -84.33 120.93 -17.06
C PHE A 263 -84.32 120.96 -18.60
N MET A 264 -84.42 119.82 -19.29
CA MET A 264 -84.50 119.80 -20.76
C MET A 264 -85.92 120.09 -21.25
N ASP A 265 -86.04 121.07 -22.15
CA ASP A 265 -87.28 121.30 -22.90
C ASP A 265 -87.43 120.28 -24.04
N ARG A 266 -88.68 119.99 -24.43
CA ARG A 266 -89.06 118.79 -25.20
C ARG A 266 -88.63 118.81 -26.67
N SER A 267 -88.09 119.92 -27.15
CA SER A 267 -87.77 120.17 -28.57
C SER A 267 -86.43 119.56 -29.02
N GLU A 268 -85.41 119.55 -28.16
CA GLU A 268 -84.01 119.30 -28.61
C GLU A 268 -83.68 117.83 -28.90
N LEU A 269 -84.44 116.89 -28.35
CA LEU A 269 -84.16 115.45 -28.46
C LEU A 269 -84.41 114.88 -29.86
N GLU A 270 -85.26 115.50 -30.68
CA GLU A 270 -85.64 114.96 -31.99
C GLU A 270 -84.59 115.24 -33.09
N GLU A 271 -83.76 116.28 -32.93
CA GLU A 271 -82.78 116.67 -33.95
C GLU A 271 -81.55 115.74 -33.99
N GLN A 272 -81.05 115.32 -32.82
CA GLN A 272 -79.85 114.48 -32.71
C GLN A 272 -80.05 113.07 -33.29
N ALA A 273 -81.28 112.56 -33.31
CA ALA A 273 -81.61 111.22 -33.81
C ALA A 273 -81.41 111.08 -35.33
N LYS A 274 -81.49 112.18 -36.10
CA LYS A 274 -81.31 112.16 -37.57
C LYS A 274 -79.84 112.01 -37.96
N LYS A 275 -78.97 112.85 -37.38
CA LYS A 275 -77.52 112.94 -37.70
C LYS A 275 -76.73 111.63 -37.52
N LYS A 276 -77.25 110.64 -36.79
CA LYS A 276 -76.62 109.32 -36.59
C LYS A 276 -76.93 108.27 -37.65
N LYS A 277 -77.84 108.52 -38.60
CA LYS A 277 -78.18 107.54 -39.67
C LYS A 277 -77.29 107.68 -40.90
N ASP A 278 -77.03 108.91 -41.34
CA ASP A 278 -76.42 109.19 -42.65
C ASP A 278 -74.96 108.72 -42.74
N LEU A 279 -74.22 108.80 -41.63
CA LEU A 279 -72.82 108.33 -41.52
C LEU A 279 -72.64 106.83 -41.80
N LYS A 280 -73.68 105.99 -41.66
CA LYS A 280 -73.57 104.54 -41.90
C LYS A 280 -73.80 104.13 -43.36
N ALA A 281 -74.21 105.04 -44.24
CA ALA A 281 -74.44 104.73 -45.65
C ALA A 281 -73.16 104.81 -46.51
N ALA A 282 -72.25 105.74 -46.19
CA ALA A 282 -71.08 106.05 -47.02
C ALA A 282 -70.01 104.93 -47.09
N GLN A 283 -70.00 103.99 -46.13
CA GLN A 283 -68.87 103.10 -45.88
C GLN A 283 -68.86 101.81 -46.72
N ARG A 284 -69.74 101.67 -47.74
CA ARG A 284 -69.96 100.41 -48.49
C ARG A 284 -69.64 100.46 -50.00
N MET A 285 -68.98 101.51 -50.51
CA MET A 285 -68.78 101.73 -51.96
C MET A 285 -67.30 101.74 -52.45
N LYS A 286 -66.35 101.17 -51.69
CA LYS A 286 -64.90 101.23 -52.03
C LYS A 286 -64.15 99.89 -52.06
N GLN A 287 -64.72 98.83 -52.63
CA GLN A 287 -64.00 97.56 -52.87
C GLN A 287 -64.39 96.88 -54.19
N SER A 288 -63.71 97.23 -55.30
CA SER A 288 -63.60 96.38 -56.50
C SER A 288 -62.55 96.91 -57.50
N GLN A 289 -61.66 96.01 -57.96
CA GLN A 289 -60.71 96.13 -59.09
C GLN A 289 -59.50 97.09 -58.94
N GLY A 290 -58.32 96.60 -59.36
CA GLY A 290 -57.05 97.36 -59.43
C GLY A 290 -55.80 96.53 -59.15
N GLU A 291 -55.45 95.56 -60.01
CA GLU A 291 -54.17 94.82 -59.91
C GLU A 291 -53.37 94.89 -61.22
N SER A 292 -52.05 94.73 -61.11
CA SER A 292 -51.08 94.60 -62.22
C SER A 292 -50.63 95.85 -63.00
N PHE A 293 -50.74 97.04 -62.41
CA PHE A 293 -49.55 97.92 -62.33
C PHE A 293 -49.46 98.61 -60.97
N GLU A 294 -50.62 98.90 -60.38
CA GLU A 294 -50.77 99.17 -58.95
C GLU A 294 -50.06 98.14 -58.07
N SER A 295 -49.89 96.88 -58.47
CA SER A 295 -49.43 95.81 -57.56
C SER A 295 -48.08 96.07 -56.88
N GLN A 296 -47.11 96.74 -57.50
CA GLN A 296 -45.87 97.14 -56.79
C GLN A 296 -46.06 98.36 -55.89
N GLU A 297 -46.85 99.35 -56.31
CA GLU A 297 -47.19 100.52 -55.49
C GLU A 297 -48.17 100.17 -54.35
N VAL A 298 -48.93 99.08 -54.50
CA VAL A 298 -49.84 98.47 -53.53
C VAL A 298 -49.09 97.53 -52.61
N VAL A 299 -48.09 96.77 -53.05
CA VAL A 299 -47.17 96.10 -52.12
C VAL A 299 -46.38 97.14 -51.31
N TYR A 300 -45.94 98.24 -51.93
CA TYR A 300 -45.29 99.34 -51.20
C TYR A 300 -46.26 100.05 -50.23
N ARG A 301 -47.51 100.33 -50.65
CA ARG A 301 -48.55 100.86 -49.74
C ARG A 301 -48.99 99.86 -48.66
N GLN A 302 -49.02 98.56 -48.93
CA GLN A 302 -49.31 97.52 -47.93
C GLN A 302 -48.17 97.37 -46.93
N LEU A 303 -46.91 97.50 -47.36
CA LEU A 303 -45.77 97.63 -46.45
C LEU A 303 -45.84 98.93 -45.63
N LEU A 304 -46.38 100.01 -46.21
CA LEU A 304 -46.65 101.28 -45.51
C LEU A 304 -47.88 101.21 -44.55
N GLU A 305 -48.86 100.34 -44.83
CA GLU A 305 -50.02 100.07 -43.96
C GLU A 305 -49.69 99.04 -42.85
N LEU A 306 -48.72 98.15 -43.09
CA LEU A 306 -48.17 97.21 -42.11
C LEU A 306 -47.10 97.83 -41.20
N ALA A 307 -46.45 98.92 -41.65
CA ALA A 307 -45.63 99.78 -40.81
C ALA A 307 -46.55 100.81 -40.14
N GLU A 308 -46.98 100.55 -38.90
CA GLU A 308 -47.96 101.40 -38.17
C GLU A 308 -47.53 102.88 -38.07
N ASP A 309 -46.22 103.16 -38.11
CA ASP A 309 -45.62 104.51 -38.09
C ASP A 309 -45.25 105.08 -39.48
N GLY A 310 -45.50 104.35 -40.57
CA GLY A 310 -45.28 104.79 -41.95
C GLY A 310 -43.83 104.81 -42.46
N ASP A 311 -42.85 104.32 -41.69
CA ASP A 311 -41.45 104.19 -42.11
C ASP A 311 -41.09 102.73 -42.42
N ILE A 312 -40.87 102.44 -43.70
CA ILE A 312 -40.48 101.10 -44.19
C ILE A 312 -39.07 100.70 -43.69
N SER A 313 -38.21 101.65 -43.36
CA SER A 313 -36.86 101.38 -42.83
C SER A 313 -36.94 100.59 -41.52
N GLN A 314 -37.80 101.02 -40.61
CA GLN A 314 -38.02 100.37 -39.32
C GLN A 314 -38.72 99.00 -39.46
N LEU A 315 -39.56 98.82 -40.48
CA LEU A 315 -40.13 97.51 -40.83
C LEU A 315 -39.05 96.53 -41.34
N VAL A 316 -38.07 97.03 -42.11
CA VAL A 316 -36.91 96.25 -42.57
C VAL A 316 -35.96 95.93 -41.42
N ASP A 317 -35.63 96.91 -40.56
CA ASP A 317 -34.81 96.67 -39.36
C ASP A 317 -35.48 95.68 -38.41
N GLY A 318 -36.80 95.81 -38.21
CA GLY A 318 -37.60 94.85 -37.45
C GLY A 318 -37.76 93.48 -38.13
N PHE A 319 -37.57 93.38 -39.44
CA PHE A 319 -37.45 92.10 -40.15
C PHE A 319 -36.05 91.50 -39.93
N ILE A 320 -34.98 92.28 -40.04
CA ILE A 320 -33.59 91.85 -39.80
C ILE A 320 -33.42 91.40 -38.33
N GLU A 321 -34.06 92.07 -37.37
CA GLU A 321 -34.05 91.65 -35.96
C GLU A 321 -34.79 90.31 -35.75
N LYS A 322 -35.90 90.09 -36.46
CA LYS A 322 -36.63 88.79 -36.48
C LYS A 322 -35.85 87.71 -37.21
N GLU A 323 -35.15 88.03 -38.30
CA GLU A 323 -34.27 87.13 -39.03
C GLU A 323 -33.07 86.73 -38.17
N GLY A 324 -32.43 87.66 -37.47
CA GLY A 324 -31.35 87.38 -36.53
C GLY A 324 -31.78 86.47 -35.38
N LYS A 325 -32.99 86.68 -34.83
CA LYS A 325 -33.61 85.78 -33.85
C LYS A 325 -33.88 84.39 -34.45
N ASN A 326 -34.40 84.32 -35.67
CA ASN A 326 -34.67 83.07 -36.38
C ASN A 326 -33.37 82.30 -36.72
N PHE A 327 -32.31 83.01 -37.12
CA PHE A 327 -30.99 82.44 -37.34
C PHE A 327 -30.41 81.87 -36.04
N ALA A 328 -30.53 82.59 -34.91
CA ALA A 328 -30.14 82.07 -33.60
C ALA A 328 -30.93 80.81 -33.21
N TYR A 329 -32.25 80.76 -33.45
CA TYR A 329 -33.05 79.55 -33.23
C TYR A 329 -32.65 78.41 -34.17
N PHE A 330 -32.31 78.69 -35.43
CA PHE A 330 -31.82 77.68 -36.38
C PHE A 330 -30.44 77.14 -35.95
N SER A 331 -29.50 78.00 -35.56
CA SER A 331 -28.20 77.60 -35.01
C SER A 331 -28.35 76.72 -33.78
N TYR A 332 -29.20 77.12 -32.82
CA TYR A 332 -29.48 76.31 -31.63
C TYR A 332 -30.16 74.96 -31.97
N THR A 333 -31.04 74.94 -32.97
CA THR A 333 -31.66 73.69 -33.47
C THR A 333 -30.62 72.76 -34.11
N MET A 334 -29.65 73.31 -34.84
CA MET A 334 -28.53 72.55 -35.41
C MET A 334 -27.57 72.01 -34.34
N GLU A 335 -27.30 72.79 -33.29
CA GLU A 335 -26.53 72.33 -32.13
C GLU A 335 -27.25 71.18 -31.40
N LEU A 336 -28.54 71.32 -31.13
CA LEU A 336 -29.36 70.24 -30.55
C LEU A 336 -29.42 68.98 -31.43
N ASN A 337 -29.48 69.12 -32.76
CA ASN A 337 -29.46 67.97 -33.66
C ASN A 337 -28.10 67.24 -33.65
N ASN A 338 -27.00 68.00 -33.61
CA ASN A 338 -25.64 67.49 -33.47
C ASN A 338 -25.43 66.80 -32.10
N GLU A 339 -26.02 67.33 -31.01
CA GLU A 339 -26.05 66.62 -29.72
C GLU A 339 -26.91 65.35 -29.77
N MET A 340 -28.06 65.38 -30.45
CA MET A 340 -28.90 64.19 -30.65
C MET A 340 -28.17 63.09 -31.43
N GLU A 341 -27.45 63.43 -32.50
CA GLU A 341 -26.63 62.49 -33.27
C GLU A 341 -25.50 61.88 -32.42
N LYS A 342 -24.80 62.68 -31.61
CA LYS A 342 -23.78 62.19 -30.66
C LYS A 342 -24.39 61.25 -29.62
N LEU A 343 -25.58 61.55 -29.11
CA LEU A 343 -26.28 60.69 -28.15
C LEU A 343 -26.76 59.38 -28.81
N GLN A 344 -27.30 59.44 -30.04
CA GLN A 344 -27.66 58.25 -30.81
C GLN A 344 -26.46 57.34 -31.10
N GLN A 345 -25.32 57.92 -31.51
CA GLN A 345 -24.09 57.15 -31.71
C GLN A 345 -23.56 56.56 -30.39
N ARG A 346 -23.69 57.27 -29.26
CA ARG A 346 -23.33 56.73 -27.95
C ARG A 346 -24.27 55.58 -27.53
N ILE A 347 -25.57 55.69 -27.77
CA ILE A 347 -26.54 54.61 -27.53
C ILE A 347 -26.18 53.38 -28.37
N LYS A 348 -25.88 53.57 -29.66
CA LYS A 348 -25.44 52.49 -30.55
C LYS A 348 -24.15 51.82 -30.09
N ASN A 349 -23.16 52.60 -29.64
CA ASN A 349 -21.92 52.04 -29.08
C ASN A 349 -22.20 51.21 -27.82
N LEU A 350 -23.03 51.70 -26.90
CA LEU A 350 -23.43 50.96 -25.68
C LEU A 350 -24.25 49.71 -26.00
N GLN A 351 -25.10 49.74 -27.03
CA GLN A 351 -25.82 48.55 -27.50
C GLN A 351 -24.85 47.49 -28.04
N ASN A 352 -23.85 47.88 -28.83
CA ASN A 352 -22.81 46.98 -29.32
C ASN A 352 -21.98 46.38 -28.16
N GLU A 353 -21.62 47.19 -27.17
CA GLU A 353 -20.89 46.77 -25.96
C GLU A 353 -21.71 45.76 -25.15
N ILE A 354 -23.01 46.00 -24.95
CA ILE A 354 -23.93 45.06 -24.31
C ILE A 354 -24.03 43.74 -25.09
N THR A 355 -24.14 43.78 -26.43
CA THR A 355 -24.20 42.54 -27.22
C THR A 355 -22.90 41.74 -27.13
N LEU A 356 -21.74 42.40 -27.14
CA LEU A 356 -20.44 41.72 -27.01
C LEU A 356 -20.31 41.03 -25.64
N LEU A 357 -20.61 41.77 -24.55
CA LEU A 357 -20.58 41.22 -23.19
C LEU A 357 -21.57 40.07 -23.00
N THR A 358 -22.74 40.12 -23.68
CA THR A 358 -23.72 39.03 -23.66
C THR A 358 -23.16 37.78 -24.36
N THR A 359 -22.59 37.92 -25.56
CA THR A 359 -21.98 36.78 -26.27
C THR A 359 -20.76 36.21 -25.56
N ASP A 360 -19.94 37.06 -24.93
CA ASP A 360 -18.79 36.61 -24.13
C ASP A 360 -19.25 35.84 -22.88
N GLN A 361 -20.34 36.26 -22.24
CA GLN A 361 -20.97 35.53 -21.14
C GLN A 361 -21.55 34.19 -21.62
N GLU A 362 -22.29 34.15 -22.73
CA GLU A 362 -22.84 32.90 -23.30
C GLU A 362 -21.72 31.90 -23.69
N ASN A 363 -20.59 32.38 -24.21
CA ASN A 363 -19.41 31.58 -24.49
C ASN A 363 -18.72 31.06 -23.20
N ALA A 364 -18.65 31.88 -22.15
CA ALA A 364 -18.10 31.46 -20.85
C ALA A 364 -19.00 30.46 -20.13
N GLU A 365 -20.32 30.64 -20.17
CA GLU A 365 -21.29 29.71 -19.57
C GLU A 365 -21.35 28.38 -20.33
N SER A 366 -21.36 28.38 -21.67
CA SER A 366 -21.38 27.15 -22.46
C SER A 366 -20.08 26.34 -22.34
N SER A 367 -18.91 26.98 -22.29
CA SER A 367 -17.64 26.30 -22.02
C SER A 367 -17.55 25.78 -20.57
N SER A 368 -18.06 26.53 -19.59
CA SER A 368 -18.17 26.06 -18.20
C SER A 368 -19.09 24.83 -18.08
N LEU A 369 -20.23 24.83 -18.76
CA LEU A 369 -21.15 23.68 -18.82
C LEU A 369 -20.53 22.46 -19.50
N HIS A 370 -19.69 22.64 -20.53
CA HIS A 370 -18.94 21.54 -21.14
C HIS A 370 -17.97 20.88 -20.15
N VAL A 371 -17.19 21.69 -19.44
CA VAL A 371 -16.23 21.21 -18.41
C VAL A 371 -16.97 20.54 -17.25
N LEU A 372 -18.09 21.10 -16.78
CA LEU A 372 -18.92 20.48 -15.74
C LEU A 372 -19.45 19.11 -16.19
N LYS A 373 -19.93 19.00 -17.43
CA LYS A 373 -20.43 17.73 -17.96
C LYS A 373 -19.32 16.68 -18.11
N GLU A 374 -18.14 17.07 -18.58
CA GLU A 374 -16.97 16.17 -18.61
C GLU A 374 -16.58 15.68 -17.21
N LEU A 375 -16.63 16.56 -16.20
CA LEU A 375 -16.32 16.20 -14.81
C LEU A 375 -17.40 15.28 -14.21
N GLU A 376 -18.67 15.48 -14.54
CA GLU A 376 -19.77 14.60 -14.15
C GLU A 376 -19.65 13.21 -14.81
N GLU A 377 -19.28 13.14 -16.09
CA GLU A 377 -19.04 11.89 -16.81
C GLU A 377 -17.82 11.13 -16.25
N LYS A 378 -16.71 11.82 -15.98
CA LYS A 378 -15.51 11.25 -15.32
C LYS A 378 -15.80 10.80 -13.88
N LEU A 379 -16.63 11.54 -13.13
CA LEU A 379 -17.06 11.15 -11.78
C LEU A 379 -17.97 9.91 -11.82
N SER A 380 -18.89 9.85 -12.78
CA SER A 380 -19.76 8.68 -13.01
C SER A 380 -18.93 7.44 -13.37
N GLN A 381 -17.96 7.56 -14.29
CA GLN A 381 -17.03 6.48 -14.64
C GLN A 381 -16.26 6.00 -13.40
N ASN A 382 -15.57 6.89 -12.69
CA ASN A 382 -14.79 6.52 -11.50
C ASN A 382 -15.66 5.89 -10.39
N THR A 383 -16.92 6.32 -10.27
CA THR A 383 -17.88 5.74 -9.31
C THR A 383 -18.27 4.32 -9.70
N ASN A 384 -18.51 4.07 -11.00
CA ASN A 384 -18.79 2.73 -11.51
C ASN A 384 -17.58 1.81 -11.33
N GLU A 385 -16.37 2.26 -11.67
CA GLU A 385 -15.13 1.50 -11.45
C GLU A 385 -14.90 1.19 -9.97
N ALA A 386 -15.14 2.15 -9.06
CA ALA A 386 -15.04 1.93 -7.62
C ALA A 386 -16.05 0.89 -7.11
N ASN A 387 -17.31 0.93 -7.58
CA ASN A 387 -18.32 -0.08 -7.25
C ASN A 387 -17.90 -1.47 -7.75
N ASP A 388 -17.36 -1.54 -8.97
CA ASP A 388 -16.84 -2.76 -9.60
C ASP A 388 -15.69 -3.39 -8.78
N TYR A 389 -14.81 -2.57 -8.21
CA TYR A 389 -13.76 -3.02 -7.29
C TYR A 389 -14.32 -3.42 -5.92
N GLU A 390 -15.31 -2.70 -5.39
CA GLU A 390 -15.95 -3.05 -4.11
C GLU A 390 -16.65 -4.42 -4.20
N ASP A 391 -17.36 -4.70 -5.31
CA ASP A 391 -18.04 -5.98 -5.51
C ASP A 391 -17.06 -7.13 -5.74
N LYS A 392 -15.97 -6.93 -6.50
CA LYS A 392 -14.86 -7.92 -6.60
C LYS A 392 -14.23 -8.20 -5.23
N CYS A 393 -14.09 -7.19 -4.38
CA CYS A 393 -13.64 -7.36 -2.99
C CYS A 393 -14.66 -8.13 -2.13
N LYS A 394 -15.97 -7.89 -2.28
CA LYS A 394 -17.02 -8.67 -1.60
C LYS A 394 -17.01 -10.14 -2.03
N GLU A 395 -16.81 -10.43 -3.32
CA GLU A 395 -16.71 -11.80 -3.82
C GLU A 395 -15.46 -12.51 -3.31
N SER A 396 -14.32 -11.83 -3.35
CA SER A 396 -13.05 -12.33 -2.79
C SER A 396 -13.17 -12.59 -1.28
N GLY A 397 -13.85 -11.71 -0.54
CA GLY A 397 -14.16 -11.87 0.88
C GLY A 397 -15.09 -13.05 1.17
N LYS A 398 -16.10 -13.30 0.33
CA LYS A 398 -16.96 -14.51 0.44
C LYS A 398 -16.15 -15.79 0.22
N ALA A 399 -15.30 -15.84 -0.80
CA ALA A 399 -14.45 -16.99 -1.09
C ALA A 399 -13.43 -17.26 0.04
N LEU A 400 -12.81 -16.20 0.59
CA LEU A 400 -11.90 -16.31 1.72
C LEU A 400 -12.61 -16.71 3.01
N GLY A 401 -13.86 -16.27 3.22
CA GLY A 401 -14.73 -16.75 4.30
C GLY A 401 -15.05 -18.25 4.18
N GLN A 402 -15.40 -18.72 2.98
CA GLN A 402 -15.61 -20.16 2.72
C GLN A 402 -14.34 -20.98 2.96
N LEU A 403 -13.17 -20.47 2.52
CA LEU A 403 -11.88 -21.11 2.76
C LEU A 403 -11.55 -21.22 4.25
N LYS A 404 -11.77 -20.16 5.04
CA LYS A 404 -11.62 -20.19 6.51
C LYS A 404 -12.47 -21.29 7.13
N SER A 405 -13.77 -21.35 6.81
CA SER A 405 -14.67 -22.37 7.35
C SER A 405 -14.27 -23.79 6.94
N ALA A 406 -13.76 -23.99 5.73
CA ALA A 406 -13.23 -25.28 5.30
C ALA A 406 -11.95 -25.68 6.06
N ILE A 407 -11.06 -24.73 6.35
CA ILE A 407 -9.86 -24.98 7.18
C ILE A 407 -10.25 -25.25 8.63
N GLU A 408 -11.24 -24.55 9.20
CA GLU A 408 -11.76 -24.82 10.56
C GLU A 408 -12.29 -26.27 10.67
N VAL A 409 -13.11 -26.72 9.72
CA VAL A 409 -13.59 -28.12 9.67
C VAL A 409 -12.42 -29.12 9.58
N LEU A 410 -11.49 -28.92 8.63
CA LEU A 410 -10.33 -29.81 8.48
C LEU A 410 -9.43 -29.83 9.74
N PHE A 411 -9.31 -28.71 10.44
CA PHE A 411 -8.51 -28.59 11.66
C PHE A 411 -9.13 -29.37 12.83
N GLU A 412 -10.45 -29.36 12.96
CA GLU A 412 -11.19 -30.18 13.93
C GLU A 412 -11.14 -31.67 13.56
N GLU A 413 -11.43 -32.05 12.31
CA GLU A 413 -11.41 -33.44 11.85
C GLU A 413 -10.03 -34.10 12.02
N ASN A 414 -8.95 -33.40 11.66
CA ASN A 414 -7.58 -33.91 11.79
C ASN A 414 -7.02 -33.83 13.23
N ASN A 415 -7.80 -33.33 14.20
CA ASN A 415 -7.41 -33.18 15.61
C ASN A 415 -6.08 -32.41 15.78
N CYS A 416 -5.94 -31.27 15.08
CA CYS A 416 -4.73 -30.46 15.07
C CYS A 416 -4.52 -29.71 16.41
N ASP A 417 -3.28 -29.68 16.93
CA ASP A 417 -2.99 -28.99 18.20
C ASP A 417 -2.74 -27.48 18.02
N ALA A 418 -3.80 -26.69 18.16
CA ALA A 418 -3.73 -25.23 18.18
C ALA A 418 -3.01 -24.62 19.40
N ALA A 419 -2.42 -25.39 20.33
CA ALA A 419 -1.70 -24.81 21.48
C ALA A 419 -0.53 -23.90 21.06
N LYS A 420 0.22 -24.25 20.00
CA LYS A 420 1.27 -23.37 19.44
C LYS A 420 0.71 -22.05 18.92
N ILE A 421 -0.33 -22.11 18.08
CA ILE A 421 -0.91 -20.94 17.43
C ILE A 421 -1.54 -20.01 18.48
N ARG A 422 -2.32 -20.56 19.43
CA ARG A 422 -2.90 -19.81 20.57
C ARG A 422 -1.84 -19.13 21.44
N GLY A 423 -0.68 -19.77 21.63
CA GLY A 423 0.45 -19.21 22.37
C GLY A 423 1.22 -18.09 21.65
N GLN A 424 1.07 -17.95 20.33
CA GLN A 424 1.78 -16.94 19.53
C GLN A 424 0.90 -15.77 19.08
N LEU A 425 -0.42 -15.97 18.90
CA LEU A 425 -1.32 -14.95 18.32
C LEU A 425 -2.28 -14.26 19.32
N GLY A 426 -2.38 -14.73 20.57
CA GLY A 426 -2.81 -13.89 21.68
C GLY A 426 -4.30 -13.51 21.82
N ASP A 427 -5.21 -14.04 21.01
CA ASP A 427 -6.66 -14.01 21.28
C ASP A 427 -7.33 -15.33 20.83
N ARG A 428 -8.64 -15.46 21.07
CA ARG A 428 -9.57 -16.54 20.69
C ARG A 428 -9.15 -17.23 19.38
N GLY A 429 -9.00 -18.56 19.45
CA GLY A 429 -8.54 -19.41 18.35
C GLY A 429 -9.56 -19.59 17.23
N GLN A 430 -9.91 -18.49 16.56
CA GLN A 430 -10.69 -18.42 15.34
C GLN A 430 -9.77 -18.11 14.16
N ILE A 431 -10.15 -18.47 12.93
CA ILE A 431 -9.30 -18.23 11.76
C ILE A 431 -9.52 -16.81 11.19
N THR A 432 -8.50 -15.97 11.31
CA THR A 432 -8.44 -14.59 10.81
C THR A 432 -7.45 -14.48 9.65
N ASP A 433 -7.57 -13.46 8.80
CA ASP A 433 -6.83 -13.37 7.53
C ASP A 433 -5.30 -13.37 7.68
N GLN A 434 -4.81 -12.92 8.84
CA GLN A 434 -3.39 -12.92 9.20
C GLN A 434 -2.89 -14.27 9.76
N ASN A 435 -3.80 -15.17 10.15
CA ASN A 435 -3.47 -16.49 10.72
C ASN A 435 -3.86 -17.69 9.84
N VAL A 436 -4.70 -17.50 8.79
CA VAL A 436 -5.10 -18.53 7.80
C VAL A 436 -3.92 -19.42 7.38
N MET A 437 -2.79 -18.82 6.99
CA MET A 437 -1.62 -19.56 6.54
C MET A 437 -1.03 -20.46 7.63
N GLN A 438 -0.96 -19.99 8.87
CA GLN A 438 -0.40 -20.74 10.00
C GLN A 438 -1.29 -21.92 10.42
N TYR A 439 -2.61 -21.80 10.24
CA TYR A 439 -3.53 -22.94 10.39
C TYR A 439 -3.37 -23.93 9.24
N LEU A 440 -3.22 -23.46 7.99
CA LEU A 440 -2.91 -24.30 6.83
C LEU A 440 -1.60 -25.09 7.00
N ASP A 441 -0.51 -24.44 7.40
CA ASP A 441 0.79 -25.08 7.70
C ASP A 441 0.65 -26.23 8.70
N LEU A 442 -0.24 -26.06 9.69
CA LEU A 442 -0.50 -27.07 10.73
C LEU A 442 -1.35 -28.23 10.21
N VAL A 443 -2.38 -27.95 9.40
CA VAL A 443 -3.20 -28.98 8.73
C VAL A 443 -2.33 -29.76 7.76
N GLU A 444 -1.55 -29.11 6.89
CA GLU A 444 -0.62 -29.79 5.97
C GLU A 444 0.33 -30.72 6.73
N LYS A 445 0.96 -30.22 7.80
CA LYS A 445 1.86 -31.05 8.61
C LYS A 445 1.15 -32.25 9.25
N LYS A 446 -0.08 -32.07 9.74
CA LYS A 446 -0.87 -33.15 10.37
C LYS A 446 -1.34 -34.18 9.33
N THR A 447 -1.78 -33.73 8.16
CA THR A 447 -2.16 -34.59 7.02
C THR A 447 -0.96 -35.37 6.50
N ASN A 448 0.22 -34.75 6.37
CA ASN A 448 1.44 -35.44 5.97
C ASN A 448 1.91 -36.48 7.01
N GLU A 449 1.73 -36.23 8.32
CA GLU A 449 1.95 -37.23 9.38
C GLU A 449 0.98 -38.42 9.27
N LEU A 450 -0.29 -38.17 8.96
CA LEU A 450 -1.32 -39.20 8.80
C LEU A 450 -1.08 -40.05 7.54
N LEU A 451 -0.81 -39.42 6.39
CA LEU A 451 -0.44 -40.10 5.13
C LEU A 451 0.83 -40.94 5.28
N LEU A 452 1.81 -40.47 6.04
CA LEU A 452 3.00 -41.26 6.36
C LEU A 452 2.63 -42.49 7.19
N MET A 453 1.79 -42.35 8.22
CA MET A 453 1.36 -43.46 9.06
C MET A 453 0.52 -44.48 8.28
N GLU A 454 -0.39 -44.02 7.41
CA GLU A 454 -1.14 -44.86 6.47
C GLU A 454 -0.21 -45.62 5.52
N SER A 455 0.78 -44.94 4.92
CA SER A 455 1.74 -45.59 4.03
C SER A 455 2.55 -46.70 4.72
N ILE A 456 2.85 -46.54 6.02
CA ILE A 456 3.53 -47.55 6.84
C ILE A 456 2.59 -48.71 7.18
N LEU A 457 1.32 -48.44 7.50
CA LEU A 457 0.30 -49.48 7.73
C LEU A 457 0.09 -50.34 6.47
N LEU A 458 -0.11 -49.70 5.31
CA LEU A 458 -0.25 -50.39 4.01
C LEU A 458 0.99 -51.23 3.66
N TYR A 459 2.19 -50.77 4.02
CA TYR A 459 3.42 -51.55 3.83
C TYR A 459 3.47 -52.80 4.72
N MET A 460 2.97 -52.72 5.96
CA MET A 460 2.89 -53.85 6.88
C MET A 460 1.76 -54.83 6.52
N GLU A 461 0.66 -54.35 5.91
CA GLU A 461 -0.41 -55.21 5.37
C GLU A 461 0.02 -55.91 4.07
N ALA A 462 0.78 -55.23 3.21
CA ALA A 462 1.32 -55.81 1.97
C ALA A 462 2.29 -56.98 2.21
N ASP A 463 3.08 -56.94 3.30
CA ASP A 463 3.98 -58.03 3.70
C ASP A 463 3.21 -59.33 4.10
N GLY A 464 1.89 -59.22 4.29
CA GLY A 464 0.98 -60.35 4.51
C GLY A 464 0.20 -60.84 3.28
N SER A 465 0.21 -60.14 2.13
CA SER A 465 -0.65 -60.45 0.97
C SER A 465 0.04 -60.29 -0.39
N LEU A 466 0.30 -61.42 -1.05
CA LEU A 466 0.78 -61.50 -2.44
C LEU A 466 -0.30 -61.10 -3.46
N THR A 467 -0.58 -59.80 -3.57
CA THR A 467 -1.46 -59.23 -4.59
C THR A 467 -0.82 -58.00 -5.23
N THR A 468 -0.44 -58.13 -6.51
CA THR A 468 0.16 -57.04 -7.30
C THR A 468 -0.89 -55.98 -7.67
N GLN A 469 -0.97 -54.92 -6.88
CA GLN A 469 -1.43 -53.61 -7.34
C GLN A 469 -0.25 -52.63 -7.34
N SER A 470 -0.25 -51.69 -8.28
CA SER A 470 0.79 -50.66 -8.39
C SER A 470 0.69 -49.69 -7.21
N PHE A 471 1.75 -49.61 -6.41
CA PHE A 471 1.81 -48.76 -5.22
C PHE A 471 2.00 -47.28 -5.60
N ASP A 472 0.92 -46.64 -6.06
CA ASP A 472 0.87 -45.20 -6.30
C ASP A 472 1.02 -44.46 -4.96
N SER A 473 2.21 -43.91 -4.69
CA SER A 473 2.53 -43.26 -3.42
C SER A 473 1.60 -42.07 -3.13
N PRO A 474 0.83 -42.07 -2.02
CA PRO A 474 -0.11 -41.00 -1.70
C PRO A 474 0.55 -39.61 -1.65
N LEU A 475 1.81 -39.56 -1.18
CA LEU A 475 2.62 -38.34 -1.05
C LEU A 475 3.00 -37.69 -2.40
N LEU A 476 2.86 -38.39 -3.54
CA LEU A 476 3.04 -37.81 -4.88
C LEU A 476 1.72 -37.54 -5.62
N GLY A 477 0.61 -38.14 -5.16
CA GLY A 477 -0.69 -38.10 -5.85
C GLY A 477 -1.34 -36.71 -5.93
N GLY A 478 -1.09 -35.84 -4.93
CA GLY A 478 -1.76 -34.53 -4.78
C GLY A 478 -1.64 -33.59 -5.99
N THR A 479 -0.57 -33.71 -6.78
CA THR A 479 -0.38 -32.90 -8.00
C THR A 479 -1.45 -33.11 -9.08
N LYS A 480 -2.17 -34.25 -9.06
CA LYS A 480 -3.26 -34.54 -10.01
C LYS A 480 -4.62 -33.95 -9.60
N LEU A 481 -4.79 -33.53 -8.33
CA LEU A 481 -6.06 -32.99 -7.82
C LEU A 481 -6.18 -31.47 -7.94
N LEU A 482 -5.08 -30.76 -8.22
CA LEU A 482 -5.08 -29.32 -8.51
C LEU A 482 -5.68 -29.05 -9.90
N ARG A 483 -7.02 -29.10 -10.00
CA ARG A 483 -7.76 -28.45 -11.09
C ARG A 483 -7.36 -26.97 -11.09
N GLY A 484 -6.69 -26.53 -12.15
CA GLY A 484 -6.08 -25.20 -12.21
C GLY A 484 -7.07 -24.08 -11.93
N MET A 485 -6.98 -23.50 -10.73
CA MET A 485 -7.72 -22.30 -10.36
C MET A 485 -7.07 -21.11 -11.08
N GLU A 486 -7.82 -20.44 -11.94
CA GLU A 486 -7.28 -19.39 -12.80
C GLU A 486 -6.77 -18.21 -11.96
N ARG A 487 -5.45 -17.98 -12.01
CA ARG A 487 -4.77 -16.91 -11.25
C ARG A 487 -5.29 -15.50 -11.58
N ALA A 488 -5.97 -15.32 -12.71
CA ALA A 488 -6.64 -14.08 -13.09
C ALA A 488 -7.74 -13.64 -12.11
N ASN A 489 -8.29 -14.56 -11.31
CA ASN A 489 -9.45 -14.31 -10.46
C ASN A 489 -9.11 -14.00 -8.98
N LEU A 490 -7.81 -13.90 -8.63
CA LEU A 490 -7.36 -13.72 -7.24
C LEU A 490 -6.69 -12.36 -6.96
N CYS A 491 -6.22 -11.67 -7.99
CA CYS A 491 -5.91 -10.24 -7.94
C CYS A 491 -6.35 -9.62 -9.27
N PRO A 492 -7.03 -8.46 -9.28
CA PRO A 492 -6.95 -7.61 -10.47
C PRO A 492 -5.47 -7.24 -10.69
N PRO A 493 -5.00 -7.12 -11.94
CA PRO A 493 -3.71 -6.49 -12.16
C PRO A 493 -3.72 -5.06 -11.58
N PRO A 494 -2.56 -4.51 -11.18
CA PRO A 494 -2.44 -3.07 -10.95
C PRO A 494 -3.00 -2.32 -12.17
N PRO A 495 -3.63 -1.13 -11.99
CA PRO A 495 -4.15 -0.38 -13.13
C PRO A 495 -3.09 -0.25 -14.21
N ALA A 496 -3.42 -0.73 -15.41
CA ALA A 496 -2.61 -0.45 -16.59
C ALA A 496 -2.70 1.07 -16.81
N LEU A 497 -1.67 1.80 -16.37
CA LEU A 497 -1.50 3.20 -16.72
C LEU A 497 -1.54 3.26 -18.25
N LEU A 498 -2.55 3.95 -18.78
CA LEU A 498 -2.87 3.90 -20.20
C LEU A 498 -1.65 4.38 -21.01
N ASP A 499 -1.18 3.56 -21.96
CA ASP A 499 0.03 3.81 -22.75
C ASP A 499 -0.15 5.00 -23.72
N THR A 500 -0.19 6.21 -23.16
CA THR A 500 -0.22 7.48 -23.87
C THR A 500 0.70 8.49 -23.20
N ILE A 501 2.00 8.36 -23.47
CA ILE A 501 2.98 9.40 -23.88
C ILE A 501 4.38 9.07 -23.33
N ASP A 502 5.24 8.57 -24.21
CA ASP A 502 6.68 8.40 -23.97
C ASP A 502 7.35 9.77 -23.70
N SER A 503 7.86 9.99 -22.49
CA SER A 503 8.80 11.10 -22.17
C SER A 503 9.50 11.01 -20.80
N ILE A 504 9.04 10.16 -19.87
CA ILE A 504 9.44 10.23 -18.44
C ILE A 504 10.25 9.01 -17.98
N ASP A 505 11.21 8.55 -18.80
CA ASP A 505 12.09 7.43 -18.46
C ASP A 505 13.56 7.73 -18.84
N ALA A 506 14.13 8.77 -18.22
CA ALA A 506 15.51 9.22 -18.49
C ALA A 506 16.23 9.94 -17.33
N PHE A 507 15.62 10.08 -16.14
CA PHE A 507 16.22 10.83 -15.01
C PHE A 507 16.04 10.15 -13.65
N GLU A 508 17.02 9.32 -13.29
CA GLU A 508 17.15 8.67 -11.96
C GLU A 508 17.67 9.65 -10.87
N ALA A 509 17.51 10.96 -11.08
CA ALA A 509 17.92 12.02 -10.16
C ALA A 509 16.94 13.20 -10.26
N PRO A 510 16.63 13.91 -9.16
CA PRO A 510 15.74 15.06 -9.19
C PRO A 510 16.38 16.21 -9.99
N LEU A 511 15.72 16.63 -11.08
CA LEU A 511 16.23 17.70 -11.94
C LEU A 511 16.33 19.03 -11.19
N ASP A 512 17.37 19.80 -11.52
CA ASP A 512 17.59 21.13 -10.98
C ASP A 512 16.67 22.18 -11.64
N HIS A 513 16.41 23.28 -10.93
CA HIS A 513 15.54 24.36 -11.39
C HIS A 513 16.00 24.97 -12.73
N ALA A 514 17.31 24.97 -13.01
CA ALA A 514 17.84 25.40 -14.31
C ALA A 514 17.37 24.48 -15.46
N GLN A 515 17.42 23.16 -15.27
CA GLN A 515 17.00 22.17 -16.27
C GLN A 515 15.49 22.20 -16.50
N LEU A 516 14.72 22.43 -15.42
CA LEU A 516 13.27 22.57 -15.48
C LEU A 516 12.86 23.83 -16.27
N HIS A 517 13.61 24.93 -16.13
CA HIS A 517 13.40 26.16 -16.91
C HIS A 517 13.81 25.99 -18.39
N GLU A 518 14.87 25.23 -18.67
CA GLU A 518 15.32 24.92 -20.03
C GLU A 518 14.32 24.03 -20.79
N LEU A 519 13.72 23.04 -20.12
CA LEU A 519 12.60 22.25 -20.66
C LEU A 519 11.35 23.11 -20.92
N PHE A 520 11.01 24.03 -20.03
CA PHE A 520 9.88 24.95 -20.22
C PHE A 520 10.08 25.87 -21.44
N LEU A 521 11.30 26.37 -21.65
CA LEU A 521 11.65 27.13 -22.85
C LEU A 521 11.48 26.28 -24.12
N LEU A 522 12.10 25.09 -24.16
CA LEU A 522 11.99 24.15 -25.29
C LEU A 522 10.53 23.78 -25.61
N GLN A 523 9.68 23.62 -24.60
CA GLN A 523 8.26 23.34 -24.81
C GLN A 523 7.51 24.57 -25.36
N SER A 524 7.80 25.78 -24.88
CA SER A 524 7.22 27.01 -25.42
C SER A 524 7.64 27.29 -26.88
N GLU A 525 8.87 26.95 -27.26
CA GLU A 525 9.34 27.05 -28.66
C GLU A 525 8.62 26.02 -29.55
N LYS A 526 8.32 24.83 -29.02
CA LYS A 526 7.60 23.75 -29.73
C LYS A 526 6.13 24.12 -29.96
N GLU A 527 5.48 24.77 -29.00
CA GLU A 527 4.11 25.28 -29.10
C GLU A 527 4.01 26.50 -30.03
N GLN A 528 4.98 27.42 -30.00
CA GLN A 528 5.07 28.49 -31.01
C GLN A 528 5.32 27.93 -32.42
N GLY A 529 6.10 26.84 -32.52
CA GLY A 529 6.34 26.12 -33.77
C GLY A 529 5.10 25.46 -34.38
N SER A 530 4.19 24.91 -33.57
CA SER A 530 2.93 24.34 -34.08
C SER A 530 1.94 25.43 -34.48
N ALA A 531 1.77 26.48 -33.67
CA ALA A 531 0.90 27.61 -34.00
C ALA A 531 1.28 28.27 -35.35
N ALA A 532 2.58 28.48 -35.59
CA ALA A 532 3.09 29.02 -36.86
C ALA A 532 2.96 28.07 -38.08
N SER A 533 2.56 26.81 -37.86
CA SER A 533 2.26 25.82 -38.89
C SER A 533 0.77 25.87 -39.29
N GLU A 534 -0.13 25.92 -38.32
CA GLU A 534 -1.58 25.91 -38.56
C GLU A 534 -2.06 27.21 -39.22
N ASP A 535 -1.50 28.36 -38.82
CA ASP A 535 -1.83 29.68 -39.38
C ASP A 535 -1.41 29.83 -40.87
N LYS A 536 -0.51 28.96 -41.36
CA LYS A 536 -0.18 28.84 -42.79
C LYS A 536 -1.11 27.89 -43.56
N LYS A 537 -1.84 27.02 -42.86
CA LYS A 537 -2.76 26.05 -43.49
C LYS A 537 -4.12 26.70 -43.77
N GLY A 538 -4.67 27.45 -42.82
CA GLY A 538 -5.96 28.14 -42.97
C GLY A 538 -6.03 29.21 -44.07
N ARG A 539 -4.90 29.62 -44.64
CA ARG A 539 -4.81 30.71 -45.62
C ARG A 539 -4.89 30.28 -47.10
N ASN A 540 -4.96 28.97 -47.37
CA ASN A 540 -5.05 28.46 -48.75
C ASN A 540 -6.48 28.12 -49.20
N ASP A 541 -7.38 27.79 -48.27
CA ASP A 541 -8.71 27.22 -48.58
C ASP A 541 -9.81 28.28 -48.84
N THR A 542 -9.42 29.52 -49.16
CA THR A 542 -10.34 30.63 -49.48
C THR A 542 -10.12 31.22 -50.89
N LYS A 543 -9.83 30.36 -51.87
CA LYS A 543 -9.90 30.69 -53.31
C LYS A 543 -10.48 29.55 -54.16
N LEU A 544 -11.80 29.52 -54.25
CA LEU A 544 -12.57 28.95 -55.36
C LEU A 544 -13.93 29.66 -55.46
#